data_AF-A0A267FP67-F1
#
_entry.id   AF-A0A267FP67-F1
#
_cell.length_a   1.000
_cell.length_b   1.000
_cell.length_c   1.000
_cell.angle_alpha   90.00
_cell.angle_beta   90.00
_cell.angle_gamma   90.00
#
_symmetry.space_group_name_H-M   'P 1'
#
loop_
_entity.id
_entity.type
_entity.pdbx_description
1 polymer ?
#
loop_
_entity_poly.entity_id
_entity_poly.type
_entity_poly.pdbx_seq_one_letter_code
_entity_poly.pdbx_strand_id
1 'polypeptide(L)'
;MSDEENQDGAPEAAQEEPAEQEQQNEPVADKPKHQPAFSSEDESGRNEAQIRMEEEKKKRMAKMQEEMKEYEEMRKEEREKLEAEISDLRAKREQRKQERAEEEKRLAELRAIEEQKRRAEEEERQRRKREEEARRQEEREKKKREAEERSKSQSQRNFTISKKSGSEADQGKNTGPTDQDEAKQGKSKEQLEAEKKAALEQRVQPLNIDGFGESQLQEKAKELFNKIYSLEGDKYDLEQRFKALNMEMVELSERARQNQKGGQKGSTNKVQTAPDPLAEKLSGIPPKIIMYSQYERVKDRRDFGERQELFKGPIYGVEYERIPPSSKVIITEQGPRVVGEIGENDNDQGHNQEGDEPVATEE
;
A
#
# COMPACT_ATOMS: atom_id res chain seq x y z
N MET A 1 -9.71 -32.09 -7.83
CA MET A 1 -9.63 -32.40 -6.39
C MET A 1 -9.72 -31.08 -5.67
N SER A 2 -10.82 -30.93 -4.92
CA SER A 2 -11.11 -29.88 -3.94
C SER A 2 -11.43 -28.49 -4.51
N ASP A 3 -12.68 -28.39 -5.00
CA ASP A 3 -13.50 -27.18 -4.91
C ASP A 3 -13.58 -26.72 -3.44
N GLU A 4 -13.35 -25.44 -3.20
CA GLU A 4 -13.80 -24.79 -1.95
C GLU A 4 -14.44 -23.46 -2.33
N GLU A 5 -15.77 -23.53 -2.50
CA GLU A 5 -16.69 -22.41 -2.63
C GLU A 5 -16.53 -21.48 -1.43
N ASN A 6 -16.19 -20.22 -1.66
CA ASN A 6 -16.26 -19.20 -0.61
C ASN A 6 -17.50 -18.35 -0.87
N GLN A 7 -18.53 -18.61 -0.06
CA GLN A 7 -19.82 -17.95 -0.07
C GLN A 7 -19.69 -16.46 0.26
N ASP A 8 -20.31 -15.63 -0.57
CA ASP A 8 -20.56 -14.22 -0.32
C ASP A 8 -21.51 -14.06 0.88
N GLY A 9 -20.96 -13.75 2.05
CA GLY A 9 -21.71 -13.32 3.22
C GLY A 9 -22.07 -11.83 3.12
N ALA A 10 -23.31 -11.54 2.76
CA ALA A 10 -23.91 -10.21 2.89
C ALA A 10 -23.95 -9.77 4.37
N PRO A 11 -23.59 -8.52 4.71
CA PRO A 11 -23.90 -8.00 6.03
C PRO A 11 -25.39 -7.62 6.10
N GLU A 12 -26.09 -8.43 6.88
CA GLU A 12 -27.42 -8.27 7.44
C GLU A 12 -27.67 -6.84 7.96
N ALA A 13 -28.80 -6.25 7.54
CA ALA A 13 -29.28 -4.97 8.00
C ALA A 13 -29.73 -5.08 9.46
N ALA A 14 -28.90 -4.62 10.38
CA ALA A 14 -29.29 -4.43 11.78
C ALA A 14 -30.28 -3.26 11.86
N GLN A 15 -31.51 -3.58 12.24
CA GLN A 15 -32.57 -2.67 12.60
C GLN A 15 -32.15 -1.92 13.89
N GLU A 16 -32.05 -0.59 13.84
CA GLU A 16 -31.98 0.23 15.04
C GLU A 16 -33.40 0.50 15.52
N GLU A 17 -33.79 -0.17 16.61
CA GLU A 17 -34.88 0.27 17.48
C GLU A 17 -34.49 1.56 18.21
N PRO A 18 -35.40 2.54 18.37
CA PRO A 18 -35.16 3.65 19.29
C PRO A 18 -35.40 3.18 20.73
N ALA A 19 -34.30 3.04 21.48
CA ALA A 19 -34.33 2.81 22.92
C ALA A 19 -34.92 4.02 23.65
N GLU A 20 -36.06 3.79 24.32
CA GLU A 20 -36.65 4.67 25.32
C GLU A 20 -35.66 4.91 26.48
N GLN A 21 -35.36 6.18 26.76
CA GLN A 21 -34.69 6.54 28.01
C GLN A 21 -35.71 6.57 29.15
N GLU A 22 -35.74 5.51 29.95
CA GLU A 22 -36.25 5.54 31.32
C GLU A 22 -35.36 6.47 32.16
N GLN A 23 -35.85 7.67 32.50
CA GLN A 23 -35.35 8.42 33.66
C GLN A 23 -36.20 8.08 34.88
N GLN A 24 -35.63 7.22 35.72
CA GLN A 24 -36.07 6.95 37.09
C GLN A 24 -35.83 8.20 37.95
N ASN A 25 -36.89 8.78 38.49
CA ASN A 25 -36.83 9.80 39.55
C ASN A 25 -37.50 9.22 40.81
N GLU A 26 -36.72 9.00 41.85
CA GLU A 26 -37.19 8.66 43.21
C GLU A 26 -37.66 9.91 44.00
N PRO A 27 -38.44 9.73 45.09
CA PRO A 27 -39.57 10.60 45.41
C PRO A 27 -39.23 11.75 46.36
N VAL A 28 -39.76 12.95 46.07
CA VAL A 28 -39.73 14.09 46.99
C VAL A 28 -41.13 14.37 47.54
N ALA A 29 -41.20 14.26 48.86
CA ALA A 29 -42.19 14.71 49.84
C ALA A 29 -43.49 15.42 49.39
N ASP A 30 -44.56 14.85 49.93
CA ASP A 30 -45.97 15.21 49.92
C ASP A 30 -46.28 16.69 50.26
N LYS A 31 -47.01 17.37 49.37
CA LYS A 31 -47.77 18.60 49.68
C LYS A 31 -49.19 18.41 49.15
N PRO A 32 -50.24 18.64 49.96
CA PRO A 32 -51.61 18.35 49.57
C PRO A 32 -52.07 19.29 48.44
N LYS A 33 -52.39 18.70 47.28
CA LYS A 33 -53.10 19.37 46.18
C LYS A 33 -54.56 19.56 46.58
N HIS A 34 -54.99 20.81 46.57
CA HIS A 34 -56.38 21.22 46.66
C HIS A 34 -57.17 20.60 45.48
N GLN A 35 -58.16 19.75 45.78
CA GLN A 35 -59.13 19.30 44.78
C GLN A 35 -60.07 20.48 44.46
N PRO A 36 -60.26 20.88 43.19
CA PRO A 36 -61.48 21.57 42.81
C PRO A 36 -62.59 20.52 42.75
N ALA A 37 -63.46 20.57 43.75
CA ALA A 37 -64.78 19.97 43.65
C ALA A 37 -65.59 20.65 42.54
N PHE A 38 -66.53 19.90 41.95
CA PHE A 38 -67.60 20.35 41.05
C PHE A 38 -67.23 20.58 39.57
N SER A 39 -67.55 19.60 38.73
CA SER A 39 -68.70 19.71 37.81
C SER A 39 -69.00 18.33 37.21
N SER A 40 -70.18 17.84 37.56
CA SER A 40 -70.86 16.71 36.95
C SER A 40 -71.12 16.97 35.48
N GLU A 41 -71.01 15.90 34.69
CA GLU A 41 -71.51 15.79 33.33
C GLU A 41 -73.01 16.14 33.31
N ASP A 42 -73.36 17.19 32.57
CA ASP A 42 -74.73 17.42 32.10
C ASP A 42 -74.73 17.36 30.57
N GLU A 43 -75.07 16.18 30.05
CA GLU A 43 -75.64 16.01 28.72
C GLU A 43 -77.02 16.68 28.67
N SER A 44 -77.09 18.00 28.50
CA SER A 44 -78.29 18.62 27.94
C SER A 44 -77.96 19.97 27.29
N GLY A 45 -78.04 20.00 25.95
CA GLY A 45 -78.12 21.25 25.18
C GLY A 45 -76.79 21.87 24.75
N ARG A 46 -75.97 21.15 23.97
CA ARG A 46 -74.92 21.78 23.15
C ARG A 46 -75.57 22.85 22.28
N ASN A 47 -75.28 24.11 22.57
CA ASN A 47 -75.81 25.26 21.84
C ASN A 47 -75.35 25.17 20.36
N GLU A 48 -76.18 25.53 19.38
CA GLU A 48 -75.87 25.36 17.94
C GLU A 48 -74.50 25.97 17.56
N ALA A 49 -74.11 27.03 18.26
CA ALA A 49 -72.80 27.69 18.13
C ALA A 49 -71.61 26.81 18.59
N GLN A 50 -71.76 25.98 19.62
CA GLN A 50 -70.70 25.07 20.08
C GLN A 50 -70.50 23.90 19.11
N ILE A 51 -71.57 23.38 18.53
CA ILE A 51 -71.50 22.33 17.50
C ILE A 51 -70.77 22.87 16.26
N ARG A 52 -71.10 24.09 15.81
CA ARG A 52 -70.39 24.74 14.68
C ARG A 52 -68.90 24.99 14.96
N MET A 53 -68.54 25.41 16.17
CA MET A 53 -67.13 25.61 16.57
C MET A 53 -66.35 24.29 16.62
N GLU A 54 -66.96 23.21 17.11
CA GLU A 54 -66.35 21.88 17.10
C GLU A 54 -66.20 21.32 15.69
N GLU A 55 -67.17 21.53 14.81
CA GLU A 55 -67.07 21.16 13.39
C GLU A 55 -65.97 21.95 12.67
N GLU A 56 -65.83 23.25 12.95
CA GLU A 56 -64.75 24.07 12.41
C GLU A 56 -63.38 23.62 12.92
N LYS A 57 -63.27 23.27 14.21
CA LYS A 57 -62.05 22.68 14.79
C LYS A 57 -61.73 21.33 14.14
N LYS A 58 -62.72 20.47 13.90
CA LYS A 58 -62.54 19.20 13.18
C LYS A 58 -62.10 19.42 11.74
N LYS A 59 -62.68 20.39 11.02
CA LYS A 59 -62.25 20.77 9.66
C LYS A 59 -60.82 21.30 9.64
N ARG A 60 -60.42 22.11 10.62
CA ARG A 60 -59.04 22.61 10.75
C ARG A 60 -58.05 21.47 11.03
N MET A 61 -58.41 20.53 11.92
CA MET A 61 -57.59 19.34 12.18
C MET A 61 -57.50 18.43 10.96
N ALA A 62 -58.60 18.25 10.22
CA ALA A 62 -58.61 17.45 8.99
C ALA A 62 -57.72 18.07 7.89
N LYS A 63 -57.80 19.39 7.68
CA LYS A 63 -56.89 20.11 6.76
C LYS A 63 -55.43 19.99 7.17
N MET A 64 -55.13 20.16 8.46
CA MET A 64 -53.77 19.97 8.97
C MET A 64 -53.27 18.53 8.78
N GLN A 65 -54.14 17.52 8.95
CA GLN A 65 -53.79 16.13 8.67
C GLN A 65 -53.57 15.86 7.17
N GLU A 66 -54.34 16.51 6.30
CA GLU A 66 -54.18 16.42 4.84
C GLU A 66 -52.84 17.06 4.40
N GLU A 67 -52.53 18.25 4.88
CA GLU A 67 -51.23 18.92 4.65
C GLU A 67 -50.04 18.08 5.15
N MET A 68 -50.17 17.41 6.30
CA MET A 68 -49.13 16.52 6.82
C MET A 68 -48.95 15.27 5.94
N LYS A 69 -50.05 14.70 5.41
CA LYS A 69 -49.97 13.55 4.49
C LYS A 69 -49.33 13.94 3.17
N GLU A 70 -49.71 15.08 2.59
CA GLU A 70 -49.07 15.60 1.38
C GLU A 70 -47.57 15.83 1.60
N TYR A 71 -47.16 16.35 2.77
CA TYR A 71 -45.74 16.50 3.11
C TYR A 71 -45.01 15.15 3.22
N GLU A 72 -45.65 14.14 3.82
CA GLU A 72 -45.10 12.78 3.89
C GLU A 72 -44.97 12.12 2.51
N GLU A 73 -45.95 12.31 1.63
CA GLU A 73 -45.93 11.82 0.25
C GLU A 73 -44.82 12.49 -0.56
N MET A 74 -44.70 13.82 -0.49
CA MET A 74 -43.60 14.55 -1.12
C MET A 74 -42.22 14.06 -0.64
N ARG A 75 -42.07 13.76 0.65
CA ARG A 75 -40.84 13.19 1.21
C ARG A 75 -40.57 11.76 0.75
N LYS A 76 -41.61 10.94 0.57
CA LYS A 76 -41.48 9.59 0.02
C LYS A 76 -41.03 9.64 -1.44
N GLU A 77 -41.64 10.49 -2.25
CA GLU A 77 -41.23 10.68 -3.64
C GLU A 77 -39.79 11.18 -3.75
N GLU A 78 -39.36 12.10 -2.87
CA GLU A 78 -37.98 12.58 -2.83
C GLU A 78 -37.00 11.43 -2.55
N ARG A 79 -37.31 10.58 -1.57
CA ARG A 79 -36.49 9.42 -1.21
C ARG A 79 -36.45 8.40 -2.35
N GLU A 80 -37.59 8.12 -2.98
CA GLU A 80 -37.69 7.19 -4.10
C GLU A 80 -36.89 7.68 -5.31
N LYS A 81 -36.95 8.98 -5.64
CA LYS A 81 -36.13 9.58 -6.71
C LYS A 81 -34.63 9.46 -6.41
N LEU A 82 -34.22 9.74 -5.18
CA LEU A 82 -32.82 9.59 -4.75
C LEU A 82 -32.37 8.13 -4.76
N GLU A 83 -33.22 7.20 -4.31
CA GLU A 83 -32.94 5.77 -4.32
C GLU A 83 -32.81 5.23 -5.74
N ALA A 84 -33.70 5.64 -6.65
CA ALA A 84 -33.61 5.30 -8.07
C ALA A 84 -32.32 5.83 -8.70
N GLU A 85 -31.94 7.09 -8.43
CA GLU A 85 -30.68 7.66 -8.92
C GLU A 85 -29.46 6.91 -8.37
N ILE A 86 -29.46 6.56 -7.09
CA ILE A 86 -28.40 5.76 -6.48
C ILE A 86 -28.33 4.36 -7.12
N SER A 87 -29.48 3.74 -7.39
CA SER A 87 -29.57 2.44 -8.06
C SER A 87 -28.99 2.50 -9.48
N ASP A 88 -29.37 3.51 -10.26
CA ASP A 88 -28.85 3.72 -11.62
C ASP A 88 -27.34 3.99 -11.63
N LEU A 89 -26.84 4.77 -10.68
CA LEU A 89 -25.41 5.02 -10.52
C LEU A 89 -24.64 3.76 -10.15
N ARG A 90 -25.20 2.90 -9.29
CA ARG A 90 -24.63 1.60 -8.95
C ARG A 90 -24.62 0.67 -10.16
N ALA A 91 -25.72 0.59 -10.91
CA ALA A 91 -25.81 -0.20 -12.14
C ALA A 91 -24.76 0.24 -13.18
N LYS A 92 -24.61 1.55 -13.42
CA LYS A 92 -23.56 2.08 -14.33
C LYS A 92 -22.14 1.80 -13.84
N ARG A 93 -21.93 1.74 -12.52
CA ARG A 93 -20.61 1.39 -11.96
C ARG A 93 -20.31 -0.08 -12.18
N GLU A 94 -21.30 -0.96 -11.99
CA GLU A 94 -21.15 -2.39 -12.21
C GLU A 94 -20.96 -2.70 -13.70
N GLN A 95 -21.71 -2.07 -14.59
CA GLN A 95 -21.50 -2.18 -16.04
C GLN A 95 -20.06 -1.79 -16.44
N ARG A 96 -19.57 -0.62 -15.99
CA ARG A 96 -18.18 -0.20 -16.24
C ARG A 96 -17.13 -1.14 -15.63
N LYS A 97 -17.48 -1.89 -14.58
CA LYS A 97 -16.59 -2.90 -13.99
C LYS A 97 -16.59 -4.17 -14.84
N GLN A 98 -17.75 -4.59 -15.33
CA GLN A 98 -17.90 -5.72 -16.24
C GLN A 98 -17.18 -5.46 -17.58
N GLU A 99 -17.39 -4.29 -18.19
CA GLU A 99 -16.70 -3.89 -19.43
C GLU A 99 -15.17 -3.92 -19.29
N ARG A 100 -14.64 -3.38 -18.18
CA ARG A 100 -13.20 -3.44 -17.90
C ARG A 100 -12.70 -4.87 -17.69
N ALA A 101 -13.47 -5.70 -17.00
CA ALA A 101 -13.12 -7.10 -16.80
C ALA A 101 -13.16 -7.90 -18.11
N GLU A 102 -14.09 -7.60 -19.01
CA GLU A 102 -14.18 -8.20 -20.35
C GLU A 102 -13.02 -7.76 -21.25
N GLU A 103 -12.68 -6.47 -21.24
CA GLU A 103 -11.53 -5.93 -21.98
C GLU A 103 -10.21 -6.54 -21.48
N GLU A 104 -10.04 -6.65 -20.16
CA GLU A 104 -8.87 -7.29 -19.54
C GLU A 104 -8.80 -8.78 -19.91
N LYS A 105 -9.91 -9.51 -19.86
CA LYS A 105 -9.97 -10.92 -20.30
C LYS A 105 -9.59 -11.06 -21.78
N ARG A 106 -10.09 -10.19 -22.65
CA ARG A 106 -9.77 -10.21 -24.08
C ARG A 106 -8.29 -9.91 -24.34
N LEU A 107 -7.70 -8.95 -23.63
CA LEU A 107 -6.27 -8.66 -23.71
C LEU A 107 -5.41 -9.81 -23.16
N ALA A 108 -5.85 -10.44 -22.07
CA ALA A 108 -5.18 -11.61 -21.51
C ALA A 108 -5.22 -12.81 -22.47
N GLU A 109 -6.35 -13.05 -23.15
CA GLU A 109 -6.48 -14.08 -24.17
C GLU A 109 -5.56 -13.82 -25.37
N LEU A 110 -5.50 -12.58 -25.87
CA LEU A 110 -4.59 -12.20 -26.95
C LEU A 110 -3.12 -12.42 -26.56
N ARG A 111 -2.72 -12.03 -25.34
CA ARG A 111 -1.37 -12.27 -24.82
C ARG A 111 -1.07 -13.76 -24.68
N ALA A 112 -2.03 -14.57 -24.21
CA ALA A 112 -1.87 -16.01 -24.09
C ALA A 112 -1.69 -16.68 -25.47
N ILE A 113 -2.44 -16.24 -26.48
CA ILE A 113 -2.28 -16.73 -27.86
C ILE A 113 -0.91 -16.35 -28.43
N GLU A 114 -0.45 -15.11 -28.21
CA GLU A 114 0.87 -14.65 -28.65
C GLU A 114 2.00 -15.41 -27.95
N GLU A 115 1.90 -15.64 -26.64
CA GLU A 115 2.86 -16.42 -25.88
C GLU A 115 2.89 -17.89 -26.30
N GLN A 116 1.73 -18.50 -26.56
CA GLN A 116 1.66 -19.85 -27.11
C GLN A 116 2.30 -19.95 -28.50
N LYS A 117 2.08 -18.95 -29.38
CA LYS A 117 2.75 -18.89 -30.69
C LYS A 117 4.26 -18.75 -30.55
N ARG A 118 4.74 -17.86 -29.68
CA ARG A 118 6.18 -17.68 -29.41
C ARG A 118 6.80 -18.97 -28.88
N ARG A 119 6.13 -19.65 -27.95
CA ARG A 119 6.59 -20.93 -27.40
C ARG A 119 6.63 -22.02 -28.45
N ALA A 120 5.62 -22.12 -29.31
CA ALA A 120 5.61 -23.06 -30.43
C ALA A 120 6.75 -22.78 -31.43
N GLU A 121 7.01 -21.52 -31.76
CA GLU A 121 8.11 -21.12 -32.63
C GLU A 121 9.50 -21.42 -32.01
N GLU A 122 9.66 -21.18 -30.70
CA GLU A 122 10.87 -21.54 -29.97
C GLU A 122 11.09 -23.05 -29.92
N GLU A 123 10.04 -23.84 -29.66
CA GLU A 123 10.10 -25.31 -29.67
C GLU A 123 10.43 -25.85 -31.08
N GLU A 124 9.85 -25.26 -32.14
CA GLU A 124 10.18 -25.61 -33.52
C GLU A 124 11.63 -25.24 -33.87
N ARG A 125 12.10 -24.05 -33.47
CA ARG A 125 13.49 -23.63 -33.67
C ARG A 125 14.47 -24.53 -32.93
N GLN A 126 14.14 -24.94 -31.71
CA GLN A 126 14.93 -25.89 -30.93
C GLN A 126 14.92 -27.29 -31.57
N ARG A 127 13.79 -27.73 -32.13
CA ARG A 127 13.70 -28.99 -32.86
C ARG A 127 14.57 -28.96 -34.13
N ARG A 128 14.48 -27.90 -34.94
CA ARG A 128 15.33 -27.72 -36.14
C ARG A 128 16.82 -27.70 -35.78
N LYS A 129 17.22 -27.03 -34.71
CA LYS A 129 18.61 -27.05 -34.20
C LYS A 129 19.05 -28.46 -33.80
N ARG A 130 18.23 -29.21 -33.08
CA ARG A 130 18.53 -30.60 -32.70
C ARG A 130 18.65 -31.52 -33.91
N GLU A 131 17.77 -31.39 -34.90
CA GLU A 131 17.83 -32.18 -36.15
C GLU A 131 19.08 -31.81 -36.99
N GLU A 132 19.44 -30.53 -37.09
CA GLU A 132 20.66 -30.09 -37.78
C GLU A 132 21.95 -30.56 -37.07
N GLU A 133 21.98 -30.48 -35.75
CA GLU A 133 23.11 -30.95 -34.94
C GLU A 133 23.27 -32.48 -35.02
N ALA A 134 22.16 -33.23 -34.96
CA ALA A 134 22.16 -34.68 -35.15
C ALA A 134 22.68 -35.06 -36.55
N ARG A 135 22.21 -34.40 -37.62
CA ARG A 135 22.71 -34.62 -38.99
C ARG A 135 24.21 -34.30 -39.11
N ARG A 136 24.68 -33.24 -38.46
CA ARG A 136 26.10 -32.86 -38.45
C ARG A 136 26.96 -33.86 -37.65
N GLN A 137 26.41 -34.44 -36.58
CA GLN A 137 27.06 -35.51 -35.82
C GLN A 137 27.13 -36.80 -36.64
N GLU A 138 26.05 -37.21 -37.29
CA GLU A 138 26.03 -38.38 -38.19
C GLU A 138 27.03 -38.24 -39.35
N GLU A 139 27.17 -37.06 -39.95
CA GLU A 139 28.16 -36.81 -41.01
C GLU A 139 29.61 -36.90 -40.48
N ARG A 140 29.86 -36.39 -39.27
CA ARG A 140 31.16 -36.51 -38.59
C ARG A 140 31.47 -37.96 -38.22
N GLU A 141 30.51 -38.72 -37.74
CA GLU A 141 30.66 -40.13 -37.40
C GLU A 141 30.88 -40.99 -38.65
N LYS A 142 30.16 -40.73 -39.74
CA LYS A 142 30.37 -41.39 -41.02
C LYS A 142 31.77 -41.10 -41.58
N LYS A 143 32.22 -39.84 -41.53
CA LYS A 143 33.57 -39.44 -41.95
C LYS A 143 34.66 -40.04 -41.06
N LYS A 144 34.41 -40.15 -39.75
CA LYS A 144 35.32 -40.81 -38.79
C LYS A 144 35.40 -42.31 -39.05
N ARG A 145 34.27 -42.97 -39.33
CA ARG A 145 34.20 -44.40 -39.66
C ARG A 145 34.92 -44.71 -40.98
N GLU A 146 34.75 -43.88 -42.00
CA GLU A 146 35.48 -44.01 -43.28
C GLU A 146 36.99 -43.79 -43.10
N ALA A 147 37.40 -42.82 -42.28
CA ALA A 147 38.80 -42.61 -41.93
C ALA A 147 39.38 -43.77 -41.11
N GLU A 148 38.59 -44.39 -40.23
CA GLU A 148 39.00 -45.55 -39.43
C GLU A 148 39.12 -46.82 -40.28
N GLU A 149 38.22 -47.04 -41.25
CA GLU A 149 38.36 -48.12 -42.24
C GLU A 149 39.60 -47.91 -43.12
N ARG A 150 39.86 -46.66 -43.53
CA ARG A 150 41.08 -46.32 -44.30
C ARG A 150 42.35 -46.48 -43.47
N SER A 151 42.31 -46.15 -42.18
CA SER A 151 43.42 -46.32 -41.24
C SER A 151 43.67 -47.80 -40.86
N LYS A 152 42.62 -48.63 -40.78
CA LYS A 152 42.76 -50.09 -40.59
C LYS A 152 43.45 -50.77 -41.77
N SER A 153 43.38 -50.19 -42.97
CA SER A 153 44.15 -50.65 -44.14
C SER A 153 45.63 -50.21 -44.14
N GLN A 154 46.02 -49.28 -43.26
CA GLN A 154 47.39 -48.76 -43.12
C GLN A 154 48.07 -49.12 -41.78
N SER A 155 47.40 -49.84 -40.89
CA SER A 155 47.95 -50.22 -39.58
C SER A 155 48.74 -51.53 -39.62
N GLN A 156 49.97 -51.43 -40.12
CA GLN A 156 51.06 -52.39 -39.90
C GLN A 156 52.32 -51.60 -39.50
N ARG A 157 52.29 -50.85 -38.39
CA ARG A 157 53.50 -50.25 -37.80
C ARG A 157 53.45 -50.28 -36.27
N ASN A 158 54.25 -51.20 -35.72
CA ASN A 158 54.57 -51.34 -34.31
C ASN A 158 55.48 -50.20 -33.84
N PHE A 159 55.00 -49.29 -33.00
CA PHE A 159 55.85 -48.54 -32.08
C PHE A 159 55.14 -48.28 -30.77
N THR A 160 55.71 -48.83 -29.69
CA THR A 160 55.36 -48.58 -28.30
C THR A 160 55.90 -47.22 -27.88
N ILE A 161 55.02 -46.26 -27.61
CA ILE A 161 55.38 -45.00 -26.94
C ILE A 161 54.72 -45.02 -25.56
N SER A 162 55.57 -44.93 -24.55
CA SER A 162 55.25 -44.87 -23.13
C SER A 162 54.44 -43.62 -22.80
N LYS A 163 53.29 -43.82 -22.13
CA LYS A 163 52.50 -42.75 -21.50
C LYS A 163 53.27 -42.18 -20.32
N LYS A 164 53.66 -40.91 -20.39
CA LYS A 164 53.92 -40.08 -19.21
C LYS A 164 52.78 -39.08 -19.03
N SER A 165 52.25 -39.12 -17.82
CA SER A 165 51.11 -38.40 -17.25
C SER A 165 51.18 -36.88 -17.40
N GLY A 166 50.04 -36.27 -17.71
CA GLY A 166 49.81 -34.84 -17.51
C GLY A 166 48.36 -34.44 -17.74
N SER A 167 47.71 -34.00 -16.66
CA SER A 167 46.57 -33.08 -16.60
C SER A 167 45.20 -33.57 -17.09
N GLU A 168 44.20 -33.58 -16.19
CA GLU A 168 43.11 -32.59 -16.18
C GLU A 168 42.04 -32.87 -15.11
N ALA A 169 41.55 -31.75 -14.54
CA ALA A 169 40.21 -31.52 -13.99
C ALA A 169 39.73 -32.33 -12.76
N ASP A 170 39.37 -31.62 -11.67
CA ASP A 170 37.95 -31.55 -11.30
C ASP A 170 37.63 -30.34 -10.41
N GLN A 171 36.35 -29.98 -10.51
CA GLN A 171 35.62 -28.80 -10.10
C GLN A 171 35.62 -28.47 -8.60
N GLY A 172 35.74 -27.17 -8.31
CA GLY A 172 35.28 -26.56 -7.07
C GLY A 172 34.23 -25.49 -7.37
N LYS A 173 32.99 -25.89 -7.69
CA LYS A 173 31.84 -24.98 -7.73
C LYS A 173 31.33 -24.77 -6.31
N ASN A 174 31.52 -23.57 -5.79
CA ASN A 174 30.81 -23.10 -4.60
C ASN A 174 30.09 -21.79 -4.97
N THR A 175 28.84 -21.91 -5.43
CA THR A 175 27.95 -20.77 -5.64
C THR A 175 26.67 -21.02 -4.87
N GLY A 176 26.42 -20.17 -3.87
CA GLY A 176 25.23 -20.20 -3.02
C GLY A 176 23.93 -19.95 -3.79
N PRO A 177 22.79 -20.03 -3.10
CA PRO A 177 21.45 -20.08 -3.70
C PRO A 177 20.94 -18.66 -4.05
N THR A 178 21.73 -17.88 -4.79
CA THR A 178 21.34 -16.53 -5.22
C THR A 178 21.44 -16.34 -6.73
N ASP A 179 22.26 -17.12 -7.43
CA ASP A 179 22.45 -16.97 -8.88
C ASP A 179 21.40 -17.72 -9.73
N GLN A 180 20.65 -18.66 -9.12
CA GLN A 180 19.68 -19.48 -9.88
C GLN A 180 18.35 -18.79 -10.16
N ASP A 181 18.02 -17.72 -9.43
CA ASP A 181 16.78 -16.97 -9.65
C ASP A 181 16.98 -15.81 -10.65
N GLU A 182 18.18 -15.24 -10.75
CA GLU A 182 18.54 -14.32 -11.85
C GLU A 182 18.66 -15.05 -13.19
N ALA A 183 19.09 -16.31 -13.19
CA ALA A 183 19.22 -17.12 -14.41
C ALA A 183 17.87 -17.55 -15.03
N LYS A 184 16.75 -17.36 -14.32
CA LYS A 184 15.40 -17.75 -14.78
C LYS A 184 14.57 -16.58 -15.29
N GLN A 185 15.04 -15.34 -15.14
CA GLN A 185 14.35 -14.14 -15.65
C GLN A 185 15.32 -13.27 -16.44
N GLY A 186 15.52 -13.62 -17.71
CA GLY A 186 16.26 -12.82 -18.67
C GLY A 186 17.67 -13.33 -18.96
N LYS A 187 18.25 -12.81 -20.05
CA LYS A 187 19.64 -13.08 -20.44
C LYS A 187 20.56 -12.70 -19.28
N SER A 188 21.52 -13.55 -18.93
CA SER A 188 22.50 -13.26 -17.88
C SER A 188 23.22 -11.94 -18.17
N LYS A 189 23.61 -11.19 -17.14
CA LYS A 189 24.33 -9.92 -17.28
C LYS A 189 25.55 -10.05 -18.19
N GLU A 190 26.29 -11.16 -18.07
CA GLU A 190 27.43 -11.47 -18.93
C GLU A 190 27.02 -11.69 -20.39
N GLN A 191 25.86 -12.31 -20.63
CA GLN A 191 25.29 -12.49 -21.97
C GLN A 191 24.84 -11.16 -22.58
N LEU A 192 24.23 -10.26 -21.79
CA LEU A 192 23.85 -8.92 -22.23
C LEU A 192 25.07 -8.06 -22.59
N GLU A 193 26.14 -8.13 -21.80
CA GLU A 193 27.40 -7.45 -22.09
C GLU A 193 28.08 -8.02 -23.34
N ALA A 194 28.07 -9.34 -23.50
CA ALA A 194 28.58 -10.01 -24.70
C ALA A 194 27.77 -9.64 -25.96
N GLU A 195 26.43 -9.61 -25.87
CA GLU A 195 25.56 -9.18 -26.96
C GLU A 195 25.76 -7.70 -27.30
N LYS A 196 25.90 -6.83 -26.28
CA LYS A 196 26.22 -5.41 -26.49
C LYS A 196 27.56 -5.26 -27.21
N LYS A 197 28.59 -6.00 -26.79
CA LYS A 197 29.91 -5.97 -27.44
C LYS A 197 29.83 -6.44 -28.88
N ALA A 198 29.15 -7.55 -29.14
CA ALA A 198 28.95 -8.07 -30.50
C ALA A 198 28.17 -7.09 -31.39
N ALA A 199 27.12 -6.46 -30.86
CA ALA A 199 26.34 -5.46 -31.59
C ALA A 199 27.17 -4.19 -31.88
N LEU A 200 28.01 -3.75 -30.94
CA LEU A 200 28.91 -2.62 -31.14
C LEU A 200 29.97 -2.93 -32.20
N GLU A 201 30.56 -4.12 -32.17
CA GLU A 201 31.54 -4.56 -33.17
C GLU A 201 30.94 -4.65 -34.58
N GLN A 202 29.66 -5.06 -34.68
CA GLN A 202 28.95 -5.07 -35.96
C GLN A 202 28.63 -3.65 -36.47
N ARG A 203 28.25 -2.72 -35.58
CA ARG A 203 27.84 -1.35 -35.95
C ARG A 203 29.05 -0.42 -36.18
N VAL A 204 30.11 -0.62 -35.40
CA VAL A 204 31.37 0.11 -35.44
C VAL A 204 32.41 -0.77 -36.13
N GLN A 205 32.40 -0.71 -37.46
CA GLN A 205 33.44 -1.39 -38.23
C GLN A 205 34.81 -0.75 -37.98
N PRO A 206 35.88 -1.56 -37.85
CA PRO A 206 37.23 -1.04 -37.70
C PRO A 206 37.61 -0.20 -38.91
N LEU A 207 38.20 0.96 -38.64
CA LEU A 207 38.64 1.89 -39.68
C LEU A 207 39.87 1.32 -40.39
N ASN A 208 39.77 1.13 -41.70
CA ASN A 208 40.90 0.74 -42.53
C ASN A 208 41.22 1.88 -43.49
N ILE A 209 42.28 2.63 -43.17
CA ILE A 209 42.72 3.84 -43.89
C ILE A 209 44.07 3.64 -44.60
N ASP A 210 44.65 2.44 -44.50
CA ASP A 210 45.95 2.15 -45.07
C ASP A 210 45.87 2.20 -46.61
N GLY A 211 46.69 3.08 -47.20
CA GLY A 211 46.76 3.27 -48.65
C GLY A 211 45.73 4.25 -49.25
N PHE A 212 44.97 4.98 -48.43
CA PHE A 212 44.03 6.00 -48.92
C PHE A 212 44.76 7.27 -49.40
N GLY A 213 44.37 7.80 -50.56
CA GLY A 213 44.82 9.11 -51.04
C GLY A 213 44.06 10.28 -50.40
N GLU A 214 44.55 11.51 -50.53
CA GLU A 214 43.98 12.70 -49.88
C GLU A 214 42.48 12.90 -50.16
N SER A 215 42.04 12.74 -51.41
CA SER A 215 40.62 12.84 -51.77
C SER A 215 39.75 11.78 -51.09
N GLN A 216 40.26 10.54 -50.98
CA GLN A 216 39.53 9.42 -50.36
C GLN A 216 39.44 9.60 -48.83
N LEU A 217 40.48 10.17 -48.21
CA LEU A 217 40.46 10.53 -46.79
C LEU A 217 39.40 11.60 -46.50
N GLN A 218 39.28 12.61 -47.37
CA GLN A 218 38.25 13.65 -47.24
C GLN A 218 36.84 13.09 -47.37
N GLU A 219 36.60 12.20 -48.32
CA GLU A 219 35.30 11.51 -48.48
C GLU A 219 34.97 10.65 -47.25
N LYS A 220 35.94 9.86 -46.77
CA LYS A 220 35.76 9.05 -45.55
C LYS A 220 35.49 9.88 -44.31
N ALA A 221 36.17 11.02 -44.15
CA ALA A 221 35.92 11.94 -43.05
C ALA A 221 34.49 12.49 -43.09
N LYS A 222 33.99 12.88 -44.28
CA LYS A 222 32.59 13.34 -44.46
C LYS A 222 31.58 12.23 -44.18
N GLU A 223 31.85 11.01 -44.63
CA GLU A 223 31.00 9.84 -44.36
C GLU A 223 30.88 9.57 -42.85
N LEU A 224 32.01 9.53 -42.14
CA LEU A 224 32.03 9.33 -40.69
C LEU A 224 31.34 10.48 -39.95
N PHE A 225 31.56 11.72 -40.38
CA PHE A 225 30.91 12.89 -39.79
C PHE A 225 29.38 12.80 -39.90
N ASN A 226 28.86 12.52 -41.10
CA ASN A 226 27.42 12.37 -41.32
C ASN A 226 26.84 11.20 -40.52
N LYS A 227 27.59 10.09 -40.41
CA LYS A 227 27.19 8.94 -39.59
C LYS A 227 27.12 9.30 -38.11
N ILE A 228 28.15 9.99 -37.58
CA ILE A 228 28.16 10.45 -36.18
C ILE A 228 27.00 11.43 -35.93
N TYR A 229 26.76 12.37 -36.83
CA TYR A 229 25.66 13.34 -36.72
C TYR A 229 24.30 12.65 -36.63
N SER A 230 24.04 11.65 -37.49
CA SER A 230 22.81 10.85 -37.42
C SER A 230 22.70 10.07 -36.10
N LEU A 231 23.80 9.47 -35.63
CA LEU A 231 23.82 8.70 -34.38
C LEU A 231 23.58 9.58 -33.15
N GLU A 232 24.05 10.82 -33.15
CA GLU A 232 23.82 11.76 -32.05
C GLU A 232 22.34 12.18 -31.98
N GLY A 233 21.69 12.34 -33.15
CA GLY A 233 20.24 12.54 -33.23
C GLY A 233 19.46 11.35 -32.67
N ASP A 234 19.77 10.13 -33.11
CA ASP A 234 19.14 8.90 -32.60
C ASP A 234 19.33 8.76 -31.08
N LYS A 235 20.52 9.07 -30.57
CA LYS A 235 20.83 9.06 -29.14
C LYS A 235 19.96 10.04 -28.38
N TYR A 236 19.82 11.28 -28.86
CA TYR A 236 18.97 12.28 -28.23
C TYR A 236 17.51 11.79 -28.12
N ASP A 237 16.95 11.26 -29.21
CA ASP A 237 15.58 10.74 -29.21
C ASP A 237 15.40 9.57 -28.23
N LEU A 238 16.37 8.66 -28.16
CA LEU A 238 16.36 7.55 -27.22
C LEU A 238 16.48 8.03 -25.77
N GLU A 239 17.32 9.03 -25.49
CA GLU A 239 17.44 9.63 -24.16
C GLU A 239 16.15 10.32 -23.71
N GLN A 240 15.46 11.02 -24.62
CA GLN A 240 14.16 11.63 -24.30
C GLN A 240 13.10 10.57 -24.00
N ARG A 241 13.03 9.50 -24.79
CA ARG A 241 12.13 8.36 -24.52
C ARG A 241 12.46 7.70 -23.18
N PHE A 242 13.74 7.49 -22.89
CA PHE A 242 14.18 6.92 -21.63
C PHE A 242 13.81 7.79 -20.43
N LYS A 243 13.94 9.12 -20.53
CA LYS A 243 13.49 10.06 -19.49
C LYS A 243 11.99 9.99 -19.27
N ALA A 244 11.19 9.96 -20.34
CA ALA A 244 9.74 9.84 -20.25
C ALA A 244 9.31 8.54 -19.55
N LEU A 245 9.90 7.41 -19.96
CA LEU A 245 9.64 6.10 -19.33
C LEU A 245 10.06 6.07 -17.85
N ASN A 246 11.17 6.71 -17.49
CA ASN A 246 11.58 6.80 -16.09
C ASN A 246 10.59 7.63 -15.26
N MET A 247 10.06 8.73 -15.80
CA MET A 247 9.02 9.49 -15.09
C MET A 247 7.77 8.63 -14.87
N GLU A 248 7.31 7.92 -15.91
CA GLU A 248 6.18 6.98 -15.80
C GLU A 248 6.44 5.88 -14.76
N MET A 249 7.64 5.30 -14.74
CA MET A 249 8.02 4.27 -13.78
C MET A 249 8.03 4.80 -12.34
N VAL A 250 8.52 6.03 -12.14
CA VAL A 250 8.47 6.71 -10.84
C VAL A 250 7.02 6.94 -10.39
N GLU A 251 6.16 7.46 -11.26
CA GLU A 251 4.73 7.67 -10.97
C GLU A 251 4.01 6.36 -10.64
N LEU A 252 4.24 5.30 -11.41
CA LEU A 252 3.69 3.97 -11.15
C LEU A 252 4.19 3.41 -9.81
N SER A 253 5.48 3.58 -9.50
CA SER A 253 6.05 3.15 -8.22
C SER A 253 5.44 3.91 -7.04
N GLU A 254 5.16 5.21 -7.20
CA GLU A 254 4.51 6.03 -6.18
C GLU A 254 3.05 5.60 -5.99
N ARG A 255 2.31 5.41 -7.08
CA ARG A 255 0.93 4.90 -7.05
C ARG A 255 0.84 3.52 -6.40
N ALA A 256 1.79 2.63 -6.70
CA ALA A 256 1.90 1.33 -6.05
C ALA A 256 2.14 1.47 -4.53
N ARG A 257 3.05 2.37 -4.12
CA ARG A 257 3.29 2.68 -2.69
C ARG A 257 2.04 3.25 -2.01
N GLN A 258 1.27 4.11 -2.68
CA GLN A 258 0.01 4.64 -2.15
C GLN A 258 -1.05 3.54 -1.97
N ASN A 259 -1.21 2.66 -2.97
CA ASN A 259 -2.10 1.50 -2.89
C ASN A 259 -1.69 0.54 -1.76
N GLN A 260 -0.39 0.29 -1.59
CA GLN A 260 0.12 -0.58 -0.54
C GLN A 260 -0.05 0.03 0.86
N LYS A 261 0.13 1.35 1.01
CA LYS A 261 -0.20 2.08 2.24
C LYS A 261 -1.70 2.04 2.55
N GLY A 262 -2.55 2.09 1.52
CA GLY A 262 -4.00 1.91 1.64
C GLY A 262 -4.38 0.52 2.16
N GLY A 263 -3.71 -0.54 1.68
CA GLY A 263 -3.91 -1.92 2.13
C GLY A 263 -3.31 -2.24 3.50
N GLN A 264 -2.19 -1.62 3.87
CA GLN A 264 -1.56 -1.84 5.18
C GLN A 264 -2.24 -1.12 6.36
N LYS A 265 -3.12 -0.13 6.13
CA LYS A 265 -3.95 0.44 7.20
C LYS A 265 -4.83 -0.60 7.92
N GLY A 266 -5.06 -1.77 7.32
CA GLY A 266 -5.73 -2.91 7.98
C GLY A 266 -4.78 -3.88 8.69
N SER A 267 -3.49 -3.90 8.37
CA SER A 267 -2.53 -4.92 8.86
C SER A 267 -1.57 -4.39 9.93
N THR A 268 -1.18 -3.11 9.87
CA THR A 268 -0.39 -2.45 10.93
C THR A 268 -1.23 -2.02 12.14
N ASN A 269 -2.55 -2.13 12.03
CA ASN A 269 -3.51 -1.98 13.14
C ASN A 269 -3.89 -3.33 13.77
N LYS A 270 -3.02 -4.35 13.71
CA LYS A 270 -3.09 -5.38 14.76
C LYS A 270 -2.69 -4.70 16.06
N VAL A 271 -3.72 -4.29 16.81
CA VAL A 271 -3.62 -3.85 18.20
C VAL A 271 -2.65 -4.80 18.90
N GLN A 272 -1.47 -4.31 19.26
CA GLN A 272 -0.59 -5.07 20.14
C GLN A 272 -1.27 -5.03 21.51
N THR A 273 -2.14 -6.00 21.77
CA THR A 273 -2.72 -6.30 23.09
C THR A 273 -1.69 -6.95 24.02
N ALA A 274 -0.41 -7.00 23.64
CA ALA A 274 0.66 -7.42 24.52
C ALA A 274 1.07 -6.22 25.39
N PRO A 275 1.12 -6.37 26.73
CA PRO A 275 1.62 -5.32 27.61
C PRO A 275 3.07 -4.99 27.25
N ASP A 276 3.40 -3.69 27.26
CA ASP A 276 4.75 -3.18 26.98
C ASP A 276 5.78 -3.92 27.86
N PRO A 277 6.82 -4.56 27.29
CA PRO A 277 7.83 -5.30 28.07
C PRO A 277 8.61 -4.42 29.07
N LEU A 278 8.52 -3.08 28.97
CA LEU A 278 9.00 -2.16 30.01
C LEU A 278 8.06 -2.04 31.22
N ALA A 279 6.76 -2.29 31.06
CA ALA A 279 5.79 -2.25 32.15
C ALA A 279 5.97 -3.41 33.15
N GLU A 280 6.41 -4.58 32.68
CA GLU A 280 6.76 -5.72 33.55
C GLU A 280 7.90 -5.40 34.52
N LYS A 281 8.86 -4.55 34.11
CA LYS A 281 10.01 -4.16 34.95
C LYS A 281 9.65 -3.10 36.00
N LEU A 282 8.50 -2.44 35.88
CA LEU A 282 8.01 -1.42 36.83
C LEU A 282 6.70 -1.86 37.50
N SER A 283 6.64 -3.13 37.94
CA SER A 283 5.50 -3.82 38.59
C SER A 283 4.84 -3.14 39.81
N GLY A 284 5.27 -1.95 40.24
CA GLY A 284 4.70 -1.21 41.37
C GLY A 284 4.15 0.17 41.03
N ILE A 285 4.28 0.62 39.78
CA ILE A 285 3.78 1.93 39.34
C ILE A 285 2.49 1.69 38.56
N PRO A 286 1.36 2.35 38.95
CA PRO A 286 0.12 2.22 38.20
C PRO A 286 0.37 2.59 36.74
N PRO A 287 -0.18 1.82 35.79
CA PRO A 287 0.05 2.08 34.37
C PRO A 287 -0.38 3.51 34.03
N LYS A 288 0.38 4.17 33.13
CA LYS A 288 0.01 5.50 32.65
C LYS A 288 -1.42 5.45 32.10
N ILE A 289 -2.32 6.20 32.70
CA ILE A 289 -3.70 6.35 32.23
C ILE A 289 -3.62 7.11 30.90
N ILE A 290 -3.92 6.42 29.81
CA ILE A 290 -4.00 7.05 28.49
C ILE A 290 -5.34 7.80 28.46
N MET A 291 -5.27 9.13 28.49
CA MET A 291 -6.45 10.02 28.56
C MET A 291 -7.24 10.11 27.25
N TYR A 292 -6.79 9.41 26.21
CA TYR A 292 -7.44 9.33 24.91
C TYR A 292 -7.60 7.87 24.53
N SER A 293 -8.71 7.53 23.87
CA SER A 293 -8.92 6.18 23.36
C SER A 293 -7.88 5.87 22.28
N GLN A 294 -7.32 4.66 22.25
CA GLN A 294 -6.45 4.21 21.15
C GLN A 294 -7.19 4.21 19.79
N TYR A 295 -8.51 4.33 19.83
CA TYR A 295 -9.42 4.43 18.69
C TYR A 295 -9.83 5.89 18.35
N GLU A 296 -9.48 6.89 19.17
CA GLU A 296 -9.70 8.31 18.89
C GLU A 296 -8.67 8.82 17.87
N ARG A 297 -8.72 8.31 16.64
CA ARG A 297 -7.92 8.82 15.51
C ARG A 297 -8.60 9.99 14.82
N VAL A 298 -9.31 10.83 15.57
CA VAL A 298 -9.79 12.12 15.07
C VAL A 298 -8.87 13.17 15.66
N LYS A 299 -8.09 13.82 14.79
CA LYS A 299 -7.32 14.99 15.18
C LYS A 299 -8.32 16.02 15.72
N ASP A 300 -8.20 16.34 17.00
CA ASP A 300 -9.09 17.31 17.63
C ASP A 300 -9.11 18.58 16.79
N ARG A 301 -10.28 18.89 16.24
CA ARG A 301 -10.49 20.04 15.35
C ARG A 301 -10.66 21.33 16.13
N ARG A 302 -10.75 21.24 17.46
CA ARG A 302 -10.83 22.39 18.37
C ARG A 302 -9.48 23.09 18.44
N ASP A 303 -9.53 24.41 18.50
CA ASP A 303 -8.33 25.23 18.63
C ASP A 303 -7.71 25.12 20.02
N PHE A 304 -6.46 25.57 20.17
CA PHE A 304 -5.72 25.43 21.43
C PHE A 304 -6.47 26.00 22.65
N GLY A 305 -7.16 27.14 22.49
CA GLY A 305 -7.96 27.74 23.56
C GLY A 305 -9.16 26.88 23.97
N GLU A 306 -9.90 26.37 23.00
CA GLU A 306 -11.07 25.49 23.23
C GLU A 306 -10.65 24.18 23.91
N ARG A 307 -9.50 23.62 23.53
CA ARG A 307 -8.95 22.44 24.22
C ARG A 307 -8.54 22.75 25.65
N GLN A 308 -7.99 23.95 25.89
CA GLN A 308 -7.57 24.37 27.22
C GLN A 308 -8.77 24.53 28.18
N GLU A 309 -9.93 24.95 27.67
CA GLU A 309 -11.17 25.06 28.45
C GLU A 309 -11.73 23.70 28.89
N LEU A 310 -11.61 22.64 28.09
CA LEU A 310 -12.01 21.29 28.53
C LEU A 310 -11.19 20.77 29.71
N PHE A 311 -9.94 21.23 29.84
CA PHE A 311 -9.04 20.85 30.91
C PHE A 311 -8.90 21.95 31.98
N LYS A 312 -9.85 22.92 32.01
CA LYS A 312 -9.95 23.94 33.05
C LYS A 312 -11.40 24.13 33.47
N GLY A 313 -11.71 23.72 34.70
CA GLY A 313 -13.01 23.95 35.29
C GLY A 313 -13.22 23.13 36.55
N PRO A 314 -14.33 23.34 37.29
CA PRO A 314 -14.64 22.63 38.55
C PRO A 314 -14.83 21.12 38.40
N ILE A 315 -14.85 20.60 37.17
CA ILE A 315 -14.97 19.17 36.82
C ILE A 315 -13.58 18.55 36.57
N TYR A 316 -12.55 19.36 36.32
CA TYR A 316 -11.17 18.91 36.24
C TYR A 316 -10.66 18.71 37.67
N GLY A 317 -10.27 17.47 37.99
CA GLY A 317 -10.11 16.98 39.36
C GLY A 317 -9.29 17.91 40.28
N VAL A 318 -9.66 17.90 41.55
CA VAL A 318 -8.94 18.57 42.64
C VAL A 318 -7.44 18.31 42.47
N GLU A 319 -6.67 19.39 42.40
CA GLU A 319 -5.20 19.34 42.38
C GLU A 319 -4.75 18.50 43.57
N TYR A 320 -4.37 17.25 43.34
CA TYR A 320 -3.80 16.42 44.40
C TYR A 320 -2.49 17.08 44.78
N GLU A 321 -2.39 17.53 46.03
CA GLU A 321 -1.14 18.05 46.59
C GLU A 321 -0.06 16.99 46.33
N ARG A 322 0.93 17.36 45.49
CA ARG A 322 2.05 16.47 45.21
C ARG A 322 2.72 16.17 46.53
N ILE A 323 2.61 14.93 46.99
CA ILE A 323 3.35 14.48 48.17
C ILE A 323 4.84 14.66 47.85
N PRO A 324 5.58 15.51 48.59
CA PRO A 324 6.99 15.72 48.34
C PRO A 324 7.73 14.38 48.51
N PRO A 325 8.78 14.12 47.71
CA PRO A 325 9.53 12.88 47.81
C PRO A 325 10.17 12.80 49.19
N SER A 326 9.79 11.81 50.00
CA SER A 326 10.31 11.65 51.36
C SER A 326 11.73 11.10 51.39
N SER A 327 12.21 10.52 50.29
CA SER A 327 13.49 9.81 50.30
C SER A 327 14.21 9.89 48.95
N LYS A 328 15.54 10.03 49.01
CA LYS A 328 16.40 10.09 47.82
C LYS A 328 16.99 8.72 47.54
N VAL A 329 16.70 8.16 46.37
CA VAL A 329 17.22 6.85 45.93
C VAL A 329 18.33 7.06 44.91
N ILE A 330 19.49 6.43 45.14
CA ILE A 330 20.61 6.41 44.21
C ILE A 330 20.72 4.99 43.65
N ILE A 331 20.83 4.88 42.32
CA ILE A 331 20.96 3.59 41.63
C ILE A 331 22.45 3.27 41.49
N THR A 332 22.90 2.18 42.10
CA THR A 332 24.27 1.65 41.92
C THR A 332 24.22 0.36 41.11
N GLU A 333 25.38 -0.16 40.70
CA GLU A 333 25.50 -1.39 39.92
C GLU A 333 24.93 -2.64 40.61
N GLN A 334 24.70 -2.57 41.93
CA GLN A 334 24.08 -3.64 42.72
C GLN A 334 22.58 -3.42 43.00
N GLY A 335 21.99 -2.35 42.47
CA GLY A 335 20.56 -2.02 42.59
C GLY A 335 20.29 -0.67 43.27
N PRO A 336 19.01 -0.27 43.37
CA PRO A 336 18.62 1.00 43.99
C PRO A 336 18.82 0.98 45.51
N ARG A 337 19.54 1.96 46.06
CA ARG A 337 19.70 2.16 47.51
C ARG A 337 19.17 3.53 47.93
N VAL A 338 18.39 3.56 49.01
CA VAL A 338 17.89 4.82 49.61
C VAL A 338 19.00 5.45 50.45
N VAL A 339 19.31 6.72 50.20
CA VAL A 339 20.50 7.41 50.77
C VAL A 339 20.14 8.49 51.80
N GLY A 340 18.85 8.78 52.03
CA GLY A 340 18.40 9.62 53.14
C GLY A 340 16.95 10.07 53.00
N GLU A 341 16.34 10.50 54.11
CA GLU A 341 15.04 11.17 54.13
C GLU A 341 15.22 12.66 53.77
N ILE A 342 14.40 13.16 52.85
CA ILE A 342 14.45 14.56 52.40
C ILE A 342 13.55 15.37 53.33
N GLY A 343 14.14 16.25 54.14
CA GLY A 343 13.39 17.23 54.94
C GLY A 343 12.87 18.38 54.07
N GLU A 344 11.75 18.99 54.45
CA GLU A 344 10.98 19.98 53.68
C GLU A 344 11.73 21.24 53.18
N ASN A 345 13.00 21.44 53.53
CA ASN A 345 13.74 22.68 53.26
C ASN A 345 14.93 22.57 52.29
N ASP A 346 15.21 21.41 51.69
CA ASP A 346 16.39 21.21 50.81
C ASP A 346 16.12 21.48 49.31
N ASN A 347 15.11 22.28 48.98
CA ASN A 347 14.71 22.53 47.59
C ASN A 347 15.04 23.95 47.09
N ASP A 348 16.23 24.45 47.42
CA ASP A 348 16.76 25.67 46.81
C ASP A 348 18.29 25.60 46.67
N GLN A 349 18.75 25.38 45.43
CA GLN A 349 19.96 25.95 44.81
C GLN A 349 20.44 25.07 43.65
N GLY A 350 20.08 25.49 42.44
CA GLY A 350 20.65 25.00 41.19
C GLY A 350 20.77 26.15 40.20
N HIS A 351 21.74 27.04 40.42
CA HIS A 351 22.18 28.10 39.51
C HIS A 351 22.49 27.54 38.11
N ASN A 352 21.82 28.06 37.08
CA ASN A 352 22.34 28.12 35.71
C ASN A 352 22.75 29.56 35.43
N GLN A 353 24.07 29.82 35.44
CA GLN A 353 24.66 31.00 34.80
C GLN A 353 24.69 30.73 33.29
N GLU A 354 23.76 31.34 32.54
CA GLU A 354 23.87 31.49 31.09
C GLU A 354 24.64 32.78 30.80
N GLY A 355 25.63 32.67 29.91
CA GLY A 355 26.62 33.69 29.61
C GLY A 355 26.06 34.93 28.89
N ASP A 356 26.56 36.08 29.32
CA ASP A 356 26.44 37.37 28.63
C ASP A 356 27.12 37.33 27.24
N GLU A 357 26.36 37.66 26.19
CA GLU A 357 26.91 38.07 24.89
C GLU A 357 27.19 39.59 24.90
N PRO A 358 28.32 40.07 24.34
CA PRO A 358 28.62 41.49 24.28
C PRO A 358 27.88 42.19 23.11
N VAL A 359 27.09 43.20 23.47
CA VAL A 359 26.52 44.19 22.54
C VAL A 359 27.65 45.04 21.95
N ALA A 360 27.87 44.90 20.64
CA ALA A 360 28.74 45.79 19.87
C ALA A 360 27.98 47.07 19.51
N THR A 361 28.61 48.20 19.82
CA THR A 361 28.17 49.58 19.60
C THR A 361 28.25 50.01 18.13
N GLU A 362 27.42 51.01 17.84
CA GLU A 362 27.28 51.85 16.64
C GLU A 362 28.57 52.27 15.93
N GLU A 363 28.47 52.41 14.61
CA GLU A 363 28.94 53.60 13.86
C GLU A 363 27.82 54.08 12.92
#